data_AF-A0A842TEY9-F1
#
_entry.id   AF-A0A842TEY9-F1
#
_cell.length_a   1.000
_cell.length_b   1.000
_cell.length_c   1.000
_cell.angle_alpha   90.00
_cell.angle_beta   90.00
_cell.angle_gamma   90.00
#
_symmetry.space_group_name_H-M   'P 1'
#
loop_
_entity.id
_entity.type
_entity.pdbx_description
1 polymer ?
#
loop_
_entity_poly.entity_id
_entity_poly.type
_entity_poly.pdbx_seq_one_letter_code
_entity_poly.pdbx_strand_id
1 'polypeptide(L)'
;MNSIGIFGKFKIRKGGLCLKYYEYEHLKNGLDPQLISGFSSALISFTKNLFGEDLRELITDNYKILFKNDSKFLNVYIVENSFKDYDILNQDIHYDDKDILNSPVDKK
;
A
#
# COMPACT_ATOMS: atom_id res chain seq x y z
N MET A 1 -21.19 -5.06 -9.83
CA MET A 1 -20.03 -5.68 -9.17
C MET A 1 -19.27 -4.55 -8.49
N ASN A 2 -19.57 -4.28 -7.22
CA ASN A 2 -18.89 -3.23 -6.47
C ASN A 2 -17.55 -3.80 -6.00
N SER A 3 -16.52 -3.54 -6.79
CA SER A 3 -15.16 -3.43 -6.27
C SER A 3 -15.16 -2.48 -5.07
N ILE A 4 -14.09 -2.52 -4.28
CA ILE A 4 -13.65 -1.46 -3.36
C ILE A 4 -13.89 -1.80 -1.88
N GLY A 5 -12.98 -2.60 -1.33
CA GLY A 5 -12.57 -2.48 0.07
C GLY A 5 -11.09 -2.10 0.17
N ILE A 6 -10.49 -1.61 -0.93
CA ILE A 6 -9.12 -1.07 -0.97
C ILE A 6 -9.23 0.42 -1.27
N PHE A 7 -8.61 1.22 -0.42
CA PHE A 7 -8.55 2.67 -0.54
C PHE A 7 -7.25 3.14 -1.18
N GLY A 8 -6.15 2.42 -0.94
CA GLY A 8 -4.85 2.75 -1.50
C GLY A 8 -3.90 1.56 -1.62
N LYS A 9 -3.02 1.59 -2.62
CA LYS A 9 -1.93 0.63 -2.83
C LYS A 9 -0.64 1.38 -3.11
N PHE A 10 0.44 1.01 -2.43
CA PHE A 10 1.76 1.63 -2.57
C PHE A 10 2.82 0.56 -2.80
N LYS A 11 3.69 0.80 -3.77
CA LYS A 11 4.90 0.00 -4.01
C LYS A 11 6.12 0.84 -3.64
N ILE A 12 6.77 0.46 -2.55
CA ILE A 12 7.84 1.22 -1.92
C ILE A 12 9.16 0.47 -2.10
N ARG A 13 10.21 1.16 -2.54
CA ARG A 13 11.57 0.61 -2.54
C ARG A 13 12.10 0.55 -1.11
N LYS A 14 12.82 -0.52 -0.75
CA LYS A 14 13.55 -0.55 0.52
C LYS A 14 14.44 0.69 0.65
N GLY A 15 14.24 1.47 1.72
CA GLY A 15 14.78 2.82 1.88
C GLY A 15 13.71 3.94 1.86
N GLY A 16 12.45 3.62 1.55
CA GLY A 16 11.32 4.52 1.77
C GLY A 16 10.95 5.45 0.62
N LEU A 17 11.44 5.17 -0.60
CA LEU A 17 10.98 5.87 -1.80
C LEU A 17 9.73 5.19 -2.37
N CYS A 18 8.64 5.95 -2.52
CA CYS A 18 7.44 5.46 -3.21
C CYS A 18 7.70 5.39 -4.72
N LEU A 19 7.55 4.22 -5.34
CA LEU A 19 7.75 4.04 -6.78
C LEU A 19 6.45 4.12 -7.57
N LYS A 20 5.37 3.60 -7.00
CA LYS A 20 4.02 3.61 -7.59
C LYS A 20 3.00 3.72 -6.46
N TYR A 21 1.92 4.44 -6.72
CA TYR A 21 0.75 4.41 -5.86
C TYR A 21 -0.54 4.43 -6.69
N TYR A 22 -1.58 3.85 -6.12
CA TYR A 22 -2.93 3.86 -6.65
C TYR A 22 -3.86 4.27 -5.51
N GLU A 23 -4.70 5.28 -5.76
CA GLU A 23 -5.77 5.69 -4.87
C GLU A 23 -7.09 5.29 -5.52
N TYR A 24 -7.88 4.50 -4.79
CA TYR A 24 -9.11 3.89 -5.32
C TYR A 24 -10.37 4.58 -4.79
N GLU A 25 -10.30 5.20 -3.62
CA GLU A 25 -11.34 6.09 -3.11
C GLU A 25 -10.74 7.38 -2.57
N HIS A 26 -11.53 8.45 -2.61
CA HIS A 26 -11.20 9.72 -1.98
C HIS A 26 -11.21 9.59 -0.46
N LEU A 27 -10.08 9.22 0.14
CA LEU A 27 -9.86 9.52 1.54
C LEU A 27 -9.93 11.05 1.69
N LYS A 28 -10.58 11.53 2.77
CA LYS A 28 -11.01 12.94 2.93
C LYS A 28 -9.98 14.01 2.57
N ASN A 29 -8.68 13.72 2.70
CA ASN A 29 -7.58 14.65 2.46
C ASN A 29 -6.59 14.17 1.38
N GLY A 30 -6.94 13.13 0.61
CA GLY A 30 -6.00 12.43 -0.27
C GLY A 30 -4.88 11.73 0.50
N LEU A 31 -4.07 10.96 -0.23
CA LEU A 31 -2.88 10.29 0.31
C LEU A 31 -1.63 10.91 -0.30
N ASP A 32 -0.74 11.50 0.52
CA ASP A 32 0.61 11.82 0.06
C ASP A 32 1.43 10.53 0.01
N PRO A 33 1.82 10.04 -1.19
CA PRO A 33 2.48 8.75 -1.32
C PRO A 33 3.84 8.69 -0.64
N GLN A 34 4.54 9.82 -0.55
CA GLN A 34 5.87 9.88 0.02
C GLN A 34 5.80 9.94 1.55
N LEU A 35 4.79 10.59 2.13
CA LEU A 35 4.52 10.52 3.56
C LEU A 35 4.15 9.10 3.99
N ILE A 36 3.23 8.44 3.27
CA ILE A 36 2.85 7.04 3.54
C ILE A 36 4.07 6.12 3.41
N SER A 37 4.90 6.34 2.40
CA SER A 37 6.11 5.54 2.18
C SER A 37 7.16 5.70 3.28
N GLY A 38 7.41 6.93 3.71
CA GLY A 38 8.33 7.24 4.81
C GLY A 38 7.84 6.64 6.14
N PHE A 39 6.57 6.86 6.48
CA PHE A 39 5.94 6.30 7.67
C PHE A 39 6.02 4.77 7.68
N SER A 40 5.59 4.11 6.61
CA SER A 40 5.55 2.65 6.52
C SER A 40 6.93 2.03 6.64
N SER A 41 7.94 2.62 6.01
CA SER A 41 9.31 2.12 6.06
C SER A 41 9.93 2.29 7.44
N ALA A 42 9.70 3.44 8.09
CA ALA A 42 10.16 3.69 9.45
C ALA A 42 9.51 2.73 10.44
N LEU A 43 8.19 2.52 10.32
CA LEU A 43 7.43 1.64 11.20
C LEU A 43 7.88 0.19 11.09
N ILE A 44 8.04 -0.34 9.87
CA ILE A 44 8.53 -1.71 9.64
C ILE A 44 9.95 -1.89 10.21
N SER A 45 10.83 -0.92 10.00
CA SER A 45 12.18 -0.95 10.56
C SER A 45 12.15 -0.93 12.09
N PHE A 46 11.31 -0.07 12.68
CA PHE A 46 11.13 0.02 14.13
C PHE A 46 10.63 -1.30 14.73
N THR A 47 9.56 -1.88 14.20
CA THR A 47 9.02 -3.15 14.72
C THR A 47 10.00 -4.30 14.54
N LYS A 48 10.74 -4.33 13.43
CA LYS A 48 11.77 -5.34 13.20
C LYS A 48 12.90 -5.26 14.21
N ASN A 49 13.36 -4.05 14.51
CA ASN A 49 14.42 -3.83 15.50
C ASN A 49 13.95 -4.08 16.93
N LEU A 50 12.70 -3.75 17.26
CA LEU A 50 12.18 -3.89 18.61
C LEU A 50 11.73 -5.31 18.95
N PHE A 51 11.03 -5.97 18.02
CA PHE A 51 10.38 -7.26 18.27
C PHE A 51 11.00 -8.42 17.49
N GLY A 52 11.89 -8.16 16.51
CA GLY A 52 12.44 -9.20 15.62
C GLY A 52 11.47 -9.66 14.52
N GLU A 53 10.24 -9.15 14.52
CA GLU A 53 9.15 -9.57 13.65
C GLU A 53 8.84 -8.55 12.55
N ASP A 54 8.32 -9.03 11.43
CA ASP A 54 7.83 -8.17 10.37
C ASP A 54 6.39 -7.77 10.69
N LEU A 55 6.14 -6.46 10.82
CA LEU A 55 4.78 -5.94 10.95
C LEU A 55 3.98 -6.31 9.70
N ARG A 56 2.84 -6.97 9.90
CA ARG A 56 1.94 -7.42 8.82
C ARG A 56 0.74 -6.50 8.64
N GLU A 57 0.21 -5.99 9.74
CA GLU A 57 -0.95 -5.11 9.70
C GLU A 57 -0.95 -4.08 10.83
N LEU A 58 -1.54 -2.92 10.54
CA LEU A 58 -1.86 -1.88 11.50
C LEU A 58 -3.36 -1.58 11.39
N ILE A 59 -4.12 -1.90 12.43
CA ILE A 59 -5.57 -1.75 12.47
C ILE A 59 -5.92 -0.40 13.10
N THR A 60 -6.84 0.33 12.47
CA THR A 60 -7.48 1.53 13.03
C THR A 60 -8.98 1.28 13.19
N ASP A 61 -9.69 2.20 13.81
CA ASP A 61 -11.15 2.08 14.00
C ASP A 61 -11.92 1.97 12.67
N ASN A 62 -11.39 2.55 11.58
CA ASN A 62 -12.11 2.68 10.31
C ASN A 62 -11.55 1.78 9.19
N TYR A 63 -10.25 1.54 9.20
CA TYR A 63 -9.53 0.80 8.16
C TYR A 63 -8.28 0.16 8.73
N LYS A 64 -7.69 -0.77 7.98
CA LYS A 64 -6.39 -1.35 8.31
C LYS A 64 -5.39 -1.10 7.20
N ILE A 65 -4.12 -1.02 7.59
CA ILE A 65 -2.98 -0.90 6.70
C ILE A 65 -2.28 -2.24 6.71
N LEU A 66 -2.15 -2.87 5.55
CA LEU A 66 -1.50 -4.16 5.38
C LEU A 66 -0.12 -3.96 4.74
N PHE A 67 0.86 -4.66 5.28
CA PHE A 67 2.26 -4.61 4.86
C PHE A 67 2.68 -5.97 4.30
N LYS A 68 3.11 -5.98 3.03
CA LYS A 68 3.70 -7.15 2.38
C LYS A 68 5.12 -6.84 1.96
N ASN A 69 6.08 -7.37 2.72
CA ASN A 69 7.50 -7.21 2.45
C ASN A 69 7.98 -8.32 1.52
N ASP A 70 8.67 -7.97 0.43
CA ASP A 70 9.38 -8.91 -0.42
C ASP A 70 10.89 -8.61 -0.41
N SER A 71 11.69 -9.30 -1.23
CA SER A 71 13.14 -9.10 -1.23
C SER A 71 13.55 -7.68 -1.66
N LYS A 72 12.75 -7.01 -2.50
CA LYS A 72 13.06 -5.74 -3.17
C LYS A 72 12.17 -4.58 -2.73
N PHE A 73 10.92 -4.85 -2.37
CA PHE A 73 9.89 -3.86 -2.15
C PHE A 73 9.11 -4.11 -0.86
N LEU A 74 8.54 -3.04 -0.35
CA LEU A 74 7.47 -3.05 0.63
C LEU A 74 6.19 -2.65 -0.10
N ASN A 75 5.19 -3.53 -0.11
CA ASN A 75 3.87 -3.22 -0.64
C ASN A 75 2.95 -2.88 0.53
N VAL A 76 2.26 -1.75 0.42
CA VAL A 76 1.36 -1.25 1.46
C VAL A 76 -0.03 -1.10 0.88
N TYR A 77 -1.03 -1.61 1.59
CA TYR A 77 -2.43 -1.54 1.18
C TYR A 77 -3.23 -0.90 2.31
N ILE A 78 -4.02 0.12 1.99
CA ILE A 78 -5.01 0.69 2.92
C ILE A 78 -6.35 0.10 2.52
N VAL A 79 -6.99 -0.61 3.43
CA VAL A 79 -8.19 -1.41 3.13
C VAL A 79 -9.21 -1.32 4.27
N GLU A 80 -10.47 -1.61 3.98
CA GLU A 80 -11.48 -1.77 5.03
C GLU A 80 -11.08 -2.85 6.05
N ASN A 81 -11.51 -2.70 7.30
CA ASN A 81 -11.25 -3.71 8.33
C ASN A 81 -11.86 -5.08 7.98
N SER A 82 -12.97 -5.09 7.23
CA SER A 82 -13.65 -6.28 6.71
C SER A 82 -12.88 -7.00 5.59
N PHE A 83 -11.85 -6.37 5.01
CA PHE A 83 -11.12 -6.87 3.86
C PHE A 83 -10.28 -8.11 4.21
N LYS A 84 -10.43 -9.20 3.45
CA LYS A 84 -9.72 -10.46 3.69
C LYS A 84 -8.42 -10.51 2.88
N ASP A 85 -7.34 -11.01 3.48
CA ASP A 85 -6.00 -11.02 2.85
C ASP A 85 -5.93 -11.80 1.53
N TYR A 86 -6.79 -12.81 1.35
CA TYR A 86 -6.88 -13.59 0.10
C TYR A 86 -7.37 -12.73 -1.08
N ASP A 87 -8.13 -11.67 -0.81
CA ASP A 87 -8.64 -10.74 -1.83
C ASP A 87 -7.52 -9.88 -2.45
N ILE A 88 -6.40 -9.69 -1.73
CA ILE A 88 -5.23 -8.95 -2.22
C ILE A 88 -4.48 -9.76 -3.28
N LEU A 89 -4.33 -11.07 -3.06
CA LEU A 89 -3.64 -11.96 -4.00
C LEU A 89 -4.37 -12.01 -5.35
N ASN A 90 -5.70 -12.01 -5.33
CA ASN A 90 -6.51 -11.99 -6.55
C ASN A 90 -6.44 -10.64 -7.29
N GLN A 91 -6.27 -9.52 -6.58
CA GLN A 91 -6.14 -8.21 -7.21
C GLN A 91 -4.72 -7.91 -7.71
N ASP A 92 -3.67 -8.45 -7.09
CA ASP A 92 -2.31 -8.37 -7.61
C ASP A 92 -2.18 -9.08 -8.98
N ILE A 93 -3.02 -10.09 -9.27
CA ILE A 93 -3.09 -10.80 -10.57
C ILE A 93 -3.79 -9.96 -11.65
N HIS A 94 -4.72 -9.07 -11.28
CA HIS A 94 -5.46 -8.24 -12.24
C HIS A 94 -4.79 -6.90 -12.57
N TYR A 95 -3.93 -6.39 -11.70
CA TYR A 95 -3.13 -5.17 -11.95
C TYR A 95 -1.69 -5.50 -12.37
N ASP A 96 -1.52 -6.61 -13.09
CA ASP A 96 -0.25 -6.98 -13.71
C ASP A 96 0.19 -5.87 -14.68
N ASP A 97 1.50 -5.61 -14.75
CA ASP A 97 2.19 -4.41 -15.28
C ASP A 97 1.91 -4.01 -16.77
N LYS A 98 0.87 -4.57 -17.43
CA LYS A 98 0.51 -4.29 -18.82
C LYS A 98 -0.31 -3.02 -19.05
N ASP A 99 -0.97 -2.47 -18.02
CA ASP A 99 -1.70 -1.20 -18.15
C ASP A 99 -0.82 0.06 -18.01
N ILE A 100 0.51 -0.12 -17.97
CA ILE A 100 1.49 0.93 -17.63
C ILE A 100 1.91 1.80 -18.83
N LEU A 101 1.54 1.45 -20.06
CA LEU A 101 2.10 2.15 -21.22
C LEU A 101 1.35 3.40 -21.69
N ASN A 102 0.27 3.84 -21.04
CA ASN A 102 -0.41 5.06 -21.44
C ASN A 102 -1.02 5.81 -20.24
N SER A 103 -0.24 6.68 -19.59
CA SER A 103 -0.74 7.98 -19.13
C SER A 103 0.41 8.81 -18.53
N PRO A 104 1.03 9.70 -19.31
CA PRO A 104 1.68 10.86 -18.70
C PRO A 104 0.55 11.82 -18.29
N VAL A 105 0.42 12.08 -17.00
CA VAL A 105 -0.30 13.27 -16.54
C VAL A 105 0.72 14.19 -15.91
N ASP A 106 1.51 14.82 -16.77
CA ASP A 106 2.15 16.08 -16.43
C ASP A 106 1.03 17.11 -16.22
N LYS A 107 0.82 17.54 -14.97
CA LYS A 107 0.10 18.78 -14.69
C LYS A 107 1.14 19.87 -14.41
N LYS A 108 1.36 20.71 -15.43
CA LYS A 108 1.83 22.08 -15.24
C LYS A 108 0.67 22.96 -14.81
#